data_AF-A0A838K630-F1
#
_entry.id   AF-A0A838K630-F1
#
_cell.length_a   1.000
_cell.length_b   1.000
_cell.length_c   1.000
_cell.angle_alpha   90.00
_cell.angle_beta   90.00
_cell.angle_gamma   90.00
#
_symmetry.space_group_name_H-M   'P 1'
#
loop_
_entity.id
_entity.type
_entity.pdbx_description
1 polymer ?
#
loop_
_entity_poly.entity_id
_entity_poly.type
_entity_poly.pdbx_seq_one_letter_code
_entity_poly.pdbx_strand_id
1 'polypeptide(L)'
;MRLLRRVPQFEEETGITSDRDDLRKKLYDTFAQEGEGCPDYEDGVEPWLGDREGFAAMPAGAGSEPDPLVVVQVTDEDAAKAGITELSQCSGSDGTGVAFVGDYALIAETQDLADDFAAAAEEAPLADDADYLADMDALGEAGIASGWLDLQAAFDQALTGDEQVAFAASGAGQAESAAMALTAGSDNLELTLAVNGTLMSPDAGVTSFGDLPASTLFGFGFTGGAEAVQKLWDQAQSSSADSDMGDLEDFAATVERETGFVLPRDVQTLFGDDFVLALDSEGLELDSSGIPDPRSIRLGLRTSSEFAEVQELAARFEQVLAFVAPADLVEQESERGSVIASNDDYAAALAEGGGLADAANYQAAVADADEAAGVMYVDFDLMLDVANQLSDQTGAEMPADARETLEVLSAFGVSSSVDGEYSMATMRLVFN
;
A
#
# COMPACT_ATOMS: atom_id res chain seq x y z
N MET A 1 5.51 -15.42 12.35
CA MET A 1 5.82 -15.03 13.75
C MET A 1 7.28 -14.75 14.05
N ARG A 2 8.26 -15.55 13.56
CA ARG A 2 9.69 -15.26 13.78
C ARG A 2 10.13 -13.86 13.32
N LEU A 3 9.62 -13.42 12.17
CA LEU A 3 9.95 -12.13 11.59
C LEU A 3 9.41 -10.97 12.42
N LEU A 4 8.12 -11.01 12.75
CA LEU A 4 7.46 -9.96 13.54
C LEU A 4 8.09 -9.77 14.93
N ARG A 5 8.63 -10.83 15.54
CA ARG A 5 9.39 -10.75 16.81
C ARG A 5 10.74 -10.04 16.70
N ARG A 6 11.25 -9.78 15.49
CA ARG A 6 12.43 -8.91 15.34
C ARG A 6 12.07 -7.46 15.67
N VAL A 7 10.83 -7.04 15.49
CA VAL A 7 10.37 -5.70 15.85
C VAL A 7 10.26 -5.59 17.38
N PRO A 8 11.04 -4.72 18.05
CA PRO A 8 11.09 -4.66 19.51
C PRO A 8 9.71 -4.39 20.15
N GLN A 9 8.91 -3.52 19.51
CA GLN A 9 7.58 -3.16 20.02
C GLN A 9 6.56 -4.30 19.85
N PHE A 10 6.79 -5.28 18.97
CA PHE A 10 5.82 -6.32 18.68
C PHE A 10 5.51 -7.20 19.89
N GLU A 11 6.53 -7.61 20.65
CA GLU A 11 6.31 -8.43 21.85
C GLU A 11 5.58 -7.63 22.95
N GLU A 12 5.84 -6.33 23.06
CA GLU A 12 5.18 -5.44 24.03
C GLU A 12 3.70 -5.22 23.69
N GLU A 13 3.39 -4.96 22.42
CA GLU A 13 2.03 -4.67 21.97
C GLU A 13 1.15 -5.92 21.86
N THR A 14 1.72 -7.04 21.41
CA THR A 14 0.95 -8.27 21.15
C THR A 14 1.03 -9.29 22.27
N GLY A 15 2.03 -9.18 23.15
CA GLY A 15 2.31 -10.18 24.18
C GLY A 15 2.75 -11.55 23.61
N ILE A 16 3.12 -11.63 22.33
CA ILE A 16 3.57 -12.85 21.65
C ILE A 16 5.08 -12.96 21.77
N THR A 17 5.55 -14.00 22.45
CA THR A 17 6.97 -14.17 22.84
C THR A 17 7.64 -15.37 22.16
N SER A 18 6.85 -16.28 21.57
CA SER A 18 7.34 -17.55 21.03
C SER A 18 6.50 -18.05 19.86
N ASP A 19 7.12 -18.78 18.92
CA ASP A 19 6.44 -19.47 17.81
C ASP A 19 5.52 -20.62 18.27
N ARG A 20 5.50 -20.90 19.57
CA ARG A 20 4.62 -21.91 20.21
C ARG A 20 3.48 -21.29 20.99
N ASP A 21 3.39 -19.96 21.02
CA ASP A 21 2.27 -19.29 21.68
C ASP A 21 1.00 -19.59 20.88
N ASP A 22 -0.08 -19.96 21.58
CA ASP A 22 -1.37 -20.19 20.94
C ASP A 22 -2.00 -18.84 20.61
N LEU A 23 -2.01 -18.50 19.31
CA LEU A 23 -2.57 -17.24 18.82
C LEU A 23 -4.07 -17.14 19.07
N ARG A 24 -4.79 -18.28 19.07
CA ARG A 24 -6.22 -18.31 19.39
C ARG A 24 -6.44 -17.93 20.84
N LYS A 25 -5.59 -18.44 21.75
CA LYS A 25 -5.59 -18.02 23.16
C LYS A 25 -5.28 -16.53 23.32
N LYS A 26 -4.32 -15.99 22.56
CA LYS A 26 -3.97 -14.56 22.62
C LYS A 26 -5.11 -13.66 22.14
N LEU A 27 -5.76 -14.03 21.03
CA LEU A 27 -6.93 -13.31 20.54
C LEU A 27 -8.08 -13.39 21.56
N TYR A 28 -8.31 -14.58 22.11
CA TYR A 28 -9.28 -14.81 23.18
C TYR A 28 -9.01 -13.95 24.41
N ASP A 29 -7.77 -13.93 24.91
CA ASP A 29 -7.39 -13.16 26.10
C ASP A 29 -7.63 -11.66 25.89
N THR A 30 -7.44 -11.14 24.67
CA THR A 30 -7.78 -9.75 24.33
C THR A 30 -9.28 -9.50 24.41
N PHE A 31 -10.10 -10.39 23.85
CA PHE A 31 -11.56 -10.29 23.91
C PHE A 31 -12.10 -10.44 25.36
N ALA A 32 -11.62 -11.45 26.08
CA ALA A 32 -12.07 -11.76 27.42
C ALA A 32 -11.68 -10.70 28.46
N GLN A 33 -10.65 -9.89 28.20
CA GLN A 33 -10.30 -8.74 29.04
C GLN A 33 -11.42 -7.68 29.11
N GLU A 34 -12.29 -7.61 28.09
CA GLU A 34 -13.39 -6.66 28.03
C GLU A 34 -14.67 -7.16 28.73
N GLY A 35 -14.76 -8.47 29.01
CA GLY A 35 -15.93 -9.11 29.59
C GLY A 35 -15.75 -9.57 31.05
N GLU A 36 -16.77 -9.40 31.88
CA GLU A 36 -16.76 -9.95 33.25
C GLU A 36 -17.33 -11.37 33.26
N GLY A 37 -16.55 -12.34 33.77
CA GLY A 37 -17.03 -13.71 33.98
C GLY A 37 -16.96 -14.61 32.75
N CYS A 38 -16.08 -14.30 31.80
CA CYS A 38 -15.80 -15.15 30.64
C CYS A 38 -15.27 -16.54 31.06
N PRO A 39 -15.57 -17.59 30.26
CA PRO A 39 -15.05 -18.93 30.52
C PRO A 39 -13.52 -18.98 30.48
N ASP A 40 -12.92 -20.06 30.96
CA ASP A 40 -11.48 -20.27 30.73
C ASP A 40 -11.26 -20.72 29.28
N TYR A 41 -10.16 -20.28 28.65
CA TYR A 41 -9.84 -20.69 27.27
C TYR A 41 -9.69 -22.22 27.12
N GLU A 42 -8.91 -22.85 28.00
CA GLU A 42 -8.52 -24.27 27.86
C GLU A 42 -9.72 -25.20 28.07
N ASP A 43 -10.61 -24.84 28.98
CA ASP A 43 -11.79 -25.66 29.31
C ASP A 43 -13.04 -25.25 28.52
N GLY A 44 -13.17 -23.97 28.17
CA GLY A 44 -14.41 -23.38 27.64
C GLY A 44 -14.38 -22.99 26.16
N VAL A 45 -13.20 -22.94 25.53
CA VAL A 45 -13.05 -22.49 24.12
C VAL A 45 -12.22 -23.48 23.29
N GLU A 46 -11.01 -23.80 23.73
CA GLU A 46 -10.08 -24.71 23.05
C GLU A 46 -10.70 -26.05 22.61
N PRO A 47 -11.58 -26.72 23.39
CA PRO A 47 -12.08 -28.03 23.03
C PRO A 47 -12.94 -28.09 21.76
N TRP A 48 -13.51 -26.95 21.33
CA TRP A 48 -14.39 -26.87 20.18
C TRP A 48 -13.87 -25.95 19.08
N LEU A 49 -12.96 -25.02 19.39
CA LEU A 49 -12.43 -24.06 18.42
C LEU A 49 -11.44 -24.72 17.43
N GLY A 50 -11.65 -24.49 16.14
CA GLY A 50 -10.75 -24.92 15.07
C GLY A 50 -9.54 -23.99 14.90
N ASP A 51 -8.94 -24.05 13.71
CA ASP A 51 -7.73 -23.27 13.37
C ASP A 51 -8.00 -22.16 12.33
N ARG A 52 -9.26 -21.98 11.93
CA ARG A 52 -9.67 -21.00 10.92
C ARG A 52 -10.78 -20.10 11.47
N GLU A 53 -10.65 -18.82 11.20
CA GLU A 53 -11.65 -17.81 11.49
C GLU A 53 -11.78 -16.87 10.29
N GLY A 54 -12.92 -16.21 10.17
CA GLY A 54 -13.21 -15.26 9.13
C GLY A 54 -14.16 -14.18 9.64
N PHE A 55 -14.03 -13.00 9.05
CA PHE A 55 -14.89 -11.86 9.32
C PHE A 55 -15.44 -11.38 7.99
N ALA A 56 -16.74 -11.10 7.94
CA ALA A 56 -17.40 -10.58 6.76
C ALA A 56 -18.31 -9.40 7.14
N ALA A 57 -18.41 -8.45 6.22
CA ALA A 57 -19.39 -7.37 6.25
C ALA A 57 -20.41 -7.65 5.15
N MET A 58 -21.60 -8.09 5.55
CA MET A 58 -22.63 -8.56 4.62
C MET A 58 -23.51 -7.40 4.15
N PRO A 59 -23.90 -7.33 2.87
CA PRO A 59 -24.75 -6.25 2.39
C PRO A 59 -26.15 -6.24 3.04
N ALA A 60 -26.49 -5.18 3.76
CA ALA A 60 -27.81 -4.95 4.39
C ALA A 60 -28.78 -4.11 3.52
N GLY A 61 -28.41 -3.80 2.28
CA GLY A 61 -29.17 -2.93 1.37
C GLY A 61 -28.61 -1.51 1.25
N ALA A 62 -29.13 -0.73 0.29
CA ALA A 62 -28.62 0.60 -0.05
C ALA A 62 -28.83 1.61 1.09
N GLY A 63 -27.73 2.25 1.55
CA GLY A 63 -27.76 3.24 2.63
C GLY A 63 -27.93 2.66 4.05
N SER A 64 -27.79 1.33 4.20
CA SER A 64 -27.76 0.64 5.50
C SER A 64 -26.33 0.23 5.84
N GLU A 65 -26.01 0.23 7.14
CA GLU A 65 -24.74 -0.31 7.63
C GLU A 65 -24.67 -1.81 7.31
N PRO A 66 -23.52 -2.33 6.85
CA PRO A 66 -23.39 -3.76 6.56
C PRO A 66 -23.55 -4.59 7.84
N ASP A 67 -24.19 -5.76 7.71
CA ASP A 67 -24.38 -6.68 8.83
C ASP A 67 -23.08 -7.44 9.10
N PRO A 68 -22.50 -7.37 10.32
CA PRO A 68 -21.27 -8.09 10.63
C PRO A 68 -21.54 -9.59 10.79
N LEU A 69 -20.63 -10.40 10.25
CA LEU A 69 -20.63 -11.85 10.39
C LEU A 69 -19.25 -12.33 10.83
N VAL A 70 -19.20 -13.10 11.93
CA VAL A 70 -18.01 -13.82 12.35
C VAL A 70 -18.21 -15.29 12.03
N VAL A 71 -17.20 -15.91 11.41
CA VAL A 71 -17.21 -17.33 11.05
C VAL A 71 -16.04 -18.00 11.75
N VAL A 72 -16.31 -19.01 12.57
CA VAL A 72 -15.27 -19.78 13.26
C VAL A 72 -15.37 -21.24 12.88
N GLN A 73 -14.23 -21.85 12.56
CA GLN A 73 -14.18 -23.29 12.39
C GLN A 73 -14.44 -23.95 13.75
N VAL A 74 -15.27 -24.99 13.73
CA VAL A 74 -15.62 -25.76 14.92
C VAL A 74 -15.26 -27.22 14.72
N THR A 75 -14.82 -27.86 15.81
CA THR A 75 -14.47 -29.29 15.84
C THR A 75 -15.55 -30.11 16.56
N ASP A 76 -16.40 -29.47 17.37
CA ASP A 76 -17.54 -30.05 18.06
C ASP A 76 -18.68 -29.01 18.12
N GLU A 77 -19.76 -29.26 17.38
CA GLU A 77 -20.90 -28.34 17.22
C GLU A 77 -21.66 -28.12 18.54
N ASP A 78 -21.90 -29.18 19.31
CA ASP A 78 -22.66 -29.11 20.57
C ASP A 78 -21.86 -28.33 21.62
N ALA A 79 -20.55 -28.56 21.71
CA ALA A 79 -19.66 -27.82 22.57
C ALA A 79 -19.50 -26.36 22.12
N ALA A 80 -19.38 -26.10 20.82
CA ALA A 80 -19.31 -24.75 20.26
C ALA A 80 -20.58 -23.95 20.56
N LYS A 81 -21.76 -24.55 20.41
CA LYS A 81 -23.03 -23.90 20.73
C LYS A 81 -23.12 -23.47 22.19
N ALA A 82 -22.70 -24.35 23.10
CA ALA A 82 -22.64 -24.04 24.53
C ALA A 82 -21.60 -22.94 24.83
N GLY A 83 -20.40 -23.06 24.26
CA GLY A 83 -19.31 -22.11 24.43
C GLY A 83 -19.65 -20.71 23.92
N ILE A 84 -20.18 -20.59 22.69
CA ILE A 84 -20.59 -19.30 22.12
C ILE A 84 -21.70 -18.66 22.97
N THR A 85 -22.66 -19.45 23.46
CA THR A 85 -23.71 -18.94 24.35
C THR A 85 -23.13 -18.35 25.64
N GLU A 86 -22.11 -18.98 26.21
CA GLU A 86 -21.42 -18.49 27.40
C GLU A 86 -20.60 -17.22 27.11
N LEU A 87 -19.93 -17.18 25.94
CA LEU A 87 -19.17 -16.01 25.48
C LEU A 87 -20.06 -14.78 25.24
N SER A 88 -21.20 -14.94 24.56
CA SER A 88 -22.14 -13.84 24.32
C SER A 88 -22.72 -13.26 25.62
N GLN A 89 -22.93 -14.10 26.63
CA GLN A 89 -23.36 -13.64 27.96
C GLN A 89 -22.25 -12.86 28.68
N CYS A 90 -20.99 -13.28 28.54
CA CYS A 90 -19.85 -12.57 29.12
C CYS A 90 -19.66 -11.17 28.50
N SER A 91 -19.77 -11.06 27.17
CA SER A 91 -19.54 -9.80 26.46
C SER A 91 -20.73 -8.81 26.52
N GLY A 92 -21.85 -9.22 27.13
CA GLY A 92 -23.08 -8.43 27.15
C GLY A 92 -23.77 -8.35 25.78
N SER A 93 -23.43 -9.27 24.86
CA SER A 93 -24.02 -9.40 23.52
C SER A 93 -25.26 -10.29 23.55
N ASP A 94 -26.17 -10.02 24.49
CA ASP A 94 -27.43 -10.75 24.63
C ASP A 94 -28.27 -10.57 23.36
N GLY A 95 -28.41 -11.64 22.57
CA GLY A 95 -29.18 -11.63 21.31
C GLY A 95 -28.44 -12.14 20.09
N THR A 96 -27.13 -12.35 20.18
CA THR A 96 -26.30 -12.97 19.13
C THR A 96 -26.91 -14.27 18.62
N GLY A 97 -27.05 -14.37 17.30
CA GLY A 97 -27.47 -15.58 16.61
C GLY A 97 -26.31 -16.49 16.28
N VAL A 98 -26.57 -17.80 16.31
CA VAL A 98 -25.60 -18.80 15.88
C VAL A 98 -26.26 -19.80 14.96
N ALA A 99 -25.67 -20.01 13.78
CA ALA A 99 -26.02 -21.07 12.84
C ALA A 99 -24.77 -21.85 12.45
N PHE A 100 -24.94 -23.04 11.85
CA PHE A 100 -23.83 -23.91 11.47
C PHE A 100 -23.94 -24.32 10.00
N VAL A 101 -22.82 -24.24 9.29
CA VAL A 101 -22.69 -24.71 7.90
C VAL A 101 -21.41 -25.53 7.79
N GLY A 102 -21.54 -26.84 7.58
CA GLY A 102 -20.40 -27.76 7.61
C GLY A 102 -19.68 -27.72 8.96
N ASP A 103 -18.36 -27.52 8.93
CA ASP A 103 -17.50 -27.46 10.13
C ASP A 103 -17.33 -26.00 10.64
N TYR A 104 -18.29 -25.12 10.37
CA TYR A 104 -18.21 -23.70 10.73
C TYR A 104 -19.45 -23.23 11.51
N ALA A 105 -19.21 -22.44 12.55
CA ALA A 105 -20.24 -21.65 13.22
C ALA A 105 -20.27 -20.23 12.63
N LEU A 106 -21.45 -19.78 12.25
CA LEU A 106 -21.75 -18.43 11.78
C LEU A 106 -22.39 -17.67 12.92
N ILE A 107 -21.75 -16.59 13.35
CA ILE A 107 -22.12 -15.78 14.51
C ILE A 107 -22.52 -14.39 13.99
N ALA A 108 -23.78 -14.03 14.17
CA ALA A 108 -24.35 -12.77 13.68
C ALA A 108 -25.08 -12.03 14.82
N GLU A 109 -25.44 -10.77 14.61
CA GLU A 109 -26.09 -9.96 15.66
C GLU A 109 -27.42 -10.53 16.16
N THR A 110 -28.15 -11.25 15.30
CA THR A 110 -29.44 -11.88 15.65
C THR A 110 -29.54 -13.29 15.08
N GLN A 111 -30.41 -14.12 15.68
CA GLN A 111 -30.65 -15.48 15.17
C GLN A 111 -31.21 -15.48 13.76
N ASP A 112 -32.11 -14.54 13.43
CA ASP A 112 -32.67 -14.43 12.08
C ASP A 112 -31.57 -14.17 11.05
N LEU A 113 -30.60 -13.28 11.34
CA LEU A 113 -29.44 -13.03 10.48
C LEU A 113 -28.54 -14.26 10.34
N ALA A 114 -28.25 -14.97 11.46
CA ALA A 114 -27.42 -16.17 11.41
C ALA A 114 -28.06 -17.27 10.55
N ASP A 115 -29.37 -17.48 10.69
CA ASP A 115 -30.13 -18.44 9.90
C ASP A 115 -30.18 -18.03 8.41
N ASP A 116 -30.37 -16.75 8.11
CA ASP A 116 -30.37 -16.20 6.74
C ASP A 116 -28.99 -16.36 6.07
N PHE A 117 -27.90 -16.04 6.77
CA PHE A 117 -26.54 -16.22 6.25
C PHE A 117 -26.17 -17.70 6.06
N ALA A 118 -26.60 -18.58 6.96
CA ALA A 118 -26.40 -20.01 6.80
C ALA A 118 -27.13 -20.55 5.57
N ALA A 119 -28.39 -20.15 5.37
CA ALA A 119 -29.16 -20.52 4.19
C ALA A 119 -28.50 -19.99 2.89
N ALA A 120 -28.02 -18.74 2.89
CA ALA A 120 -27.30 -18.17 1.76
C ALA A 120 -26.01 -18.93 1.45
N ALA A 121 -25.23 -19.29 2.47
CA ALA A 121 -24.00 -20.06 2.32
C ALA A 121 -24.25 -21.50 1.80
N GLU A 122 -25.38 -22.12 2.14
CA GLU A 122 -25.76 -23.43 1.59
C GLU A 122 -26.26 -23.35 0.14
N GLU A 123 -26.90 -22.25 -0.23
CA GLU A 123 -27.45 -22.05 -1.59
C GLU A 123 -26.37 -21.62 -2.60
N ALA A 124 -25.53 -20.66 -2.22
CA ALA A 124 -24.51 -20.05 -3.06
C ALA A 124 -23.27 -19.69 -2.22
N PRO A 125 -22.45 -20.68 -1.83
CA PRO A 125 -21.24 -20.42 -1.07
C PRO A 125 -20.24 -19.60 -1.91
N LEU A 126 -19.53 -18.66 -1.27
CA LEU A 126 -18.47 -17.87 -1.91
C LEU A 126 -17.38 -18.76 -2.54
N ALA A 127 -17.14 -19.95 -1.98
CA ALA A 127 -16.18 -20.92 -2.52
C ALA A 127 -16.57 -21.50 -3.90
N ASP A 128 -17.82 -21.33 -4.32
CA ASP A 128 -18.30 -21.70 -5.67
C ASP A 128 -18.49 -20.47 -6.58
N ASP A 129 -18.24 -19.26 -6.07
CA ASP A 129 -18.35 -18.02 -6.83
C ASP A 129 -17.16 -17.86 -7.79
N ALA A 130 -17.46 -17.56 -9.07
CA ALA A 130 -16.45 -17.56 -10.11
C ALA A 130 -15.49 -16.37 -10.01
N ASP A 131 -15.99 -15.20 -9.58
CA ASP A 131 -15.20 -13.98 -9.47
C ASP A 131 -14.29 -14.10 -8.25
N TYR A 132 -14.83 -14.57 -7.11
CA TYR A 132 -14.02 -14.93 -5.94
C TYR A 132 -12.90 -15.92 -6.28
N LEU A 133 -13.23 -17.02 -6.97
CA LEU A 133 -12.23 -18.03 -7.33
C LEU A 133 -11.16 -17.48 -8.27
N ALA A 134 -11.53 -16.64 -9.24
CA ALA A 134 -10.59 -16.03 -10.18
C ALA A 134 -9.67 -15.03 -9.47
N ASP A 135 -10.22 -14.14 -8.64
CA ASP A 135 -9.43 -13.12 -7.96
C ASP A 135 -8.47 -13.73 -6.93
N MET A 136 -8.91 -14.77 -6.23
CA MET A 136 -8.06 -15.50 -5.28
C MET A 136 -6.99 -16.33 -5.99
N ASP A 137 -7.24 -16.83 -7.21
CA ASP A 137 -6.23 -17.50 -8.04
C ASP A 137 -5.18 -16.51 -8.56
N ALA A 138 -5.59 -15.27 -8.89
CA ALA A 138 -4.69 -14.20 -9.32
C ALA A 138 -3.64 -13.83 -8.25
N LEU A 139 -3.94 -14.00 -6.96
CA LEU A 139 -2.96 -13.84 -5.88
C LEU A 139 -1.90 -14.95 -5.83
N GLY A 140 -2.15 -16.10 -6.46
CA GLY A 140 -1.29 -17.29 -6.45
C GLY A 140 -1.34 -18.10 -5.15
N GLU A 141 -1.27 -17.45 -3.99
CA GLU A 141 -1.41 -18.09 -2.68
C GLU A 141 -2.22 -17.25 -1.68
N ALA A 142 -2.98 -17.92 -0.81
CA ALA A 142 -3.80 -17.27 0.21
C ALA A 142 -3.00 -16.79 1.43
N GLY A 143 -1.71 -17.14 1.53
CA GLY A 143 -0.85 -16.73 2.62
C GLY A 143 -1.31 -17.20 4.02
N ILE A 144 -0.94 -16.42 5.04
CA ILE A 144 -1.36 -16.60 6.44
C ILE A 144 -2.70 -15.90 6.74
N ALA A 145 -3.11 -14.96 5.89
CA ALA A 145 -4.41 -14.31 5.92
C ALA A 145 -4.74 -13.83 4.50
N SER A 146 -6.02 -13.92 4.12
CA SER A 146 -6.49 -13.43 2.84
C SER A 146 -7.85 -12.78 2.98
N GLY A 147 -8.14 -11.83 2.10
CA GLY A 147 -9.43 -11.15 2.03
C GLY A 147 -9.87 -10.97 0.58
N TRP A 148 -11.17 -10.83 0.40
CA TRP A 148 -11.80 -10.52 -0.87
C TRP A 148 -12.89 -9.48 -0.65
N LEU A 149 -13.07 -8.59 -1.62
CA LEU A 149 -14.04 -7.51 -1.57
C LEU A 149 -14.71 -7.33 -2.92
N ASP A 150 -16.03 -7.36 -2.93
CA ASP A 150 -16.86 -6.89 -4.04
C ASP A 150 -16.90 -5.36 -4.01
N LEU A 151 -16.13 -4.72 -4.89
CA LEU A 151 -16.05 -3.26 -4.92
C LEU A 151 -17.34 -2.65 -5.46
N GLN A 152 -18.02 -3.29 -6.41
CA GLN A 152 -19.29 -2.80 -6.94
C GLN A 152 -20.37 -2.80 -5.86
N ALA A 153 -20.52 -3.90 -5.13
CA ALA A 153 -21.45 -3.99 -4.02
C ALA A 153 -21.10 -2.98 -2.92
N ALA A 154 -19.81 -2.83 -2.59
CA ALA A 154 -19.37 -1.84 -1.62
C ALA A 154 -19.71 -0.41 -2.07
N PHE A 155 -19.54 -0.07 -3.34
CA PHE A 155 -19.93 1.23 -3.88
C PHE A 155 -21.44 1.45 -3.85
N ASP A 156 -22.23 0.45 -4.27
CA ASP A 156 -23.69 0.51 -4.21
C ASP A 156 -24.21 0.72 -2.77
N GLN A 157 -23.52 0.16 -1.77
CA GLN A 157 -23.81 0.42 -0.36
C GLN A 157 -23.32 1.80 0.12
N ALA A 158 -22.14 2.24 -0.32
CA ALA A 158 -21.46 3.47 0.14
C ALA A 158 -22.00 4.77 -0.48
N LEU A 159 -22.89 4.71 -1.47
CA LEU A 159 -23.43 5.86 -2.22
C LEU A 159 -24.28 6.87 -1.41
N THR A 160 -24.16 6.94 -0.09
CA THR A 160 -24.78 7.99 0.72
C THR A 160 -23.85 8.55 1.81
N GLY A 161 -22.89 9.42 1.47
CA GLY A 161 -22.53 10.48 2.43
C GLY A 161 -21.17 11.17 2.35
N ASP A 162 -20.13 10.56 1.78
CA ASP A 162 -18.78 11.17 1.79
C ASP A 162 -18.27 11.45 0.36
N GLU A 163 -18.08 12.73 0.05
CA GLU A 163 -17.58 13.19 -1.24
C GLU A 163 -16.17 12.65 -1.55
N GLN A 164 -15.36 12.32 -0.53
CA GLN A 164 -14.03 11.73 -0.72
C GLN A 164 -14.10 10.26 -1.13
N VAL A 165 -15.06 9.51 -0.57
CA VAL A 165 -15.34 8.13 -0.97
C VAL A 165 -15.89 8.09 -2.39
N ALA A 166 -16.75 9.05 -2.75
CA ALA A 166 -17.24 9.19 -4.12
C ALA A 166 -16.13 9.58 -5.12
N PHE A 167 -15.18 10.44 -4.71
CA PHE A 167 -14.03 10.79 -5.54
C PHE A 167 -13.09 9.60 -5.77
N ALA A 168 -12.75 8.85 -4.71
CA ALA A 168 -11.97 7.61 -4.81
C ALA A 168 -12.69 6.55 -5.67
N ALA A 169 -14.00 6.38 -5.47
CA ALA A 169 -14.85 5.49 -6.28
C ALA A 169 -14.91 5.90 -7.75
N SER A 170 -14.90 7.21 -8.06
CA SER A 170 -14.91 7.70 -9.44
C SER A 170 -13.61 7.39 -10.20
N GLY A 171 -12.47 7.35 -9.51
CA GLY A 171 -11.19 6.90 -10.06
C GLY A 171 -11.11 5.37 -10.20
N ALA A 172 -11.77 4.64 -9.29
CA ALA A 172 -11.90 3.19 -9.28
C ALA A 172 -13.12 2.66 -10.05
N GLY A 173 -13.85 3.50 -10.80
CA GLY A 173 -15.16 3.15 -11.39
C GLY A 173 -15.17 2.05 -12.46
N GLN A 174 -14.05 1.35 -12.64
CA GLN A 174 -13.88 0.17 -13.49
C GLN A 174 -13.35 -1.04 -12.70
N ALA A 175 -13.12 -0.90 -11.39
CA ALA A 175 -12.71 -2.01 -10.54
C ALA A 175 -13.97 -2.76 -10.08
N GLU A 176 -13.99 -4.06 -10.30
CA GLU A 176 -15.14 -4.91 -10.01
C GLU A 176 -14.99 -5.53 -8.61
N SER A 177 -13.80 -6.02 -8.31
CA SER A 177 -13.47 -6.71 -7.08
C SER A 177 -11.98 -6.54 -6.74
N ALA A 178 -11.64 -6.85 -5.50
CA ALA A 178 -10.25 -6.91 -5.05
C ALA A 178 -10.02 -8.11 -4.14
N ALA A 179 -8.89 -8.78 -4.34
CA ALA A 179 -8.38 -9.80 -3.43
C ALA A 179 -7.07 -9.33 -2.81
N MET A 180 -6.80 -9.77 -1.59
CA MET A 180 -5.54 -9.52 -0.90
C MET A 180 -5.05 -10.77 -0.15
N ALA A 181 -3.74 -10.98 -0.11
CA ALA A 181 -3.10 -12.01 0.68
C ALA A 181 -1.88 -11.46 1.43
N LEU A 182 -1.76 -11.84 2.71
CA LEU A 182 -0.61 -11.60 3.55
C LEU A 182 0.21 -12.89 3.65
N THR A 183 1.44 -12.89 3.16
CA THR A 183 2.38 -14.02 3.27
C THR A 183 3.55 -13.66 4.19
N ALA A 184 4.03 -14.65 4.95
CA ALA A 184 5.28 -14.54 5.69
C ALA A 184 6.36 -15.42 5.06
N GLY A 185 7.38 -14.78 4.48
CA GLY A 185 8.57 -15.41 3.95
C GLY A 185 9.60 -15.79 5.03
N SER A 186 10.83 -16.11 4.60
CA SER A 186 11.95 -16.38 5.52
C SER A 186 12.52 -15.14 6.19
N ASP A 187 12.46 -14.02 5.47
CA ASP A 187 13.11 -12.73 5.74
C ASP A 187 12.23 -11.53 5.37
N ASN A 188 10.99 -11.76 4.91
CA ASN A 188 10.07 -10.70 4.53
C ASN A 188 8.62 -11.00 4.93
N LEU A 189 7.86 -9.94 5.14
CA LEU A 189 6.40 -9.96 5.18
C LEU A 189 5.91 -9.35 3.86
N GLU A 190 5.03 -10.06 3.16
CA GLU A 190 4.52 -9.68 1.85
C GLU A 190 3.00 -9.49 1.90
N LEU A 191 2.51 -8.36 1.40
CA LEU A 191 1.10 -8.12 1.16
C LEU A 191 0.88 -7.96 -0.36
N THR A 192 0.12 -8.87 -0.95
CA THR A 192 -0.21 -8.88 -2.38
C THR A 192 -1.66 -8.49 -2.56
N LEU A 193 -1.93 -7.58 -3.48
CA LEU A 193 -3.26 -7.11 -3.86
C LEU A 193 -3.46 -7.39 -5.35
N ALA A 194 -4.60 -7.99 -5.67
CA ALA A 194 -5.10 -8.15 -7.03
C ALA A 194 -6.40 -7.37 -7.15
N VAL A 195 -6.45 -6.36 -8.02
CA VAL A 195 -7.69 -5.62 -8.29
C VAL A 195 -8.16 -6.00 -9.68
N ASN A 196 -9.33 -6.63 -9.78
CA ASN A 196 -9.97 -6.90 -11.05
C ASN A 196 -10.48 -5.58 -11.63
N GLY A 197 -9.86 -5.10 -12.70
CA GLY A 197 -10.17 -3.84 -13.35
C GLY A 197 -8.94 -3.00 -13.69
N THR A 198 -9.18 -2.02 -14.56
CA THR A 198 -8.10 -1.21 -15.16
C THR A 198 -7.77 0.02 -14.30
N LEU A 199 -6.98 -0.18 -13.23
CA LEU A 199 -6.39 0.91 -12.45
C LEU A 199 -5.14 1.48 -13.12
N MET A 200 -4.38 0.64 -13.81
CA MET A 200 -3.20 0.99 -14.60
C MET A 200 -3.45 0.79 -16.10
N SER A 201 -2.65 1.43 -16.95
CA SER A 201 -2.74 1.21 -18.40
C SER A 201 -2.36 -0.25 -18.73
N PRO A 202 -3.15 -0.99 -19.55
CA PRO A 202 -2.80 -2.36 -19.91
C PRO A 202 -1.54 -2.45 -20.77
N ASP A 203 -1.15 -1.34 -21.40
CA ASP A 203 0.09 -1.20 -22.17
C ASP A 203 1.22 -0.59 -21.31
N ALA A 204 1.08 -0.54 -19.99
CA ALA A 204 2.10 -0.02 -19.09
C ALA A 204 3.41 -0.79 -19.29
N GLY A 205 4.46 -0.05 -19.66
CA GLY A 205 5.80 -0.60 -19.78
C GLY A 205 6.43 -0.89 -18.42
N VAL A 206 7.58 -1.56 -18.44
CA VAL A 206 8.42 -1.76 -17.26
C VAL A 206 9.16 -0.47 -16.94
N THR A 207 9.12 -0.01 -15.69
CA THR A 207 9.84 1.19 -15.28
C THR A 207 11.36 0.95 -15.30
N SER A 208 12.13 1.99 -15.64
CA SER A 208 13.59 1.93 -15.59
C SER A 208 14.18 2.06 -14.18
N PHE A 209 13.36 2.01 -13.12
CA PHE A 209 13.77 2.22 -11.73
C PHE A 209 14.96 1.33 -11.29
N GLY A 210 15.03 0.08 -11.75
CA GLY A 210 16.14 -0.82 -11.45
C GLY A 210 17.50 -0.38 -12.01
N ASP A 211 17.52 0.54 -12.98
CA ASP A 211 18.73 1.14 -13.56
C ASP A 211 19.29 2.30 -12.73
N LEU A 212 18.76 2.56 -11.53
CA LEU A 212 19.31 3.60 -10.66
C LEU A 212 20.65 3.18 -10.04
N PRO A 213 21.43 4.13 -9.47
CA PRO A 213 22.59 3.80 -8.66
C PRO A 213 22.26 2.85 -7.51
N ALA A 214 23.16 1.91 -7.21
CA ALA A 214 22.98 0.95 -6.11
C ALA A 214 22.95 1.61 -4.72
N SER A 215 23.39 2.87 -4.62
CA SER A 215 23.36 3.74 -3.45
C SER A 215 22.03 4.50 -3.27
N THR A 216 21.01 4.17 -4.08
CA THR A 216 19.68 4.75 -3.97
C THR A 216 19.09 4.42 -2.59
N LEU A 217 18.92 5.45 -1.76
CA LEU A 217 18.36 5.36 -0.42
C LEU A 217 16.83 5.25 -0.47
N PHE A 218 16.21 6.07 -1.32
CA PHE A 218 14.77 6.13 -1.51
C PHE A 218 14.47 6.50 -2.94
N GLY A 219 13.40 5.93 -3.49
CA GLY A 219 12.85 6.43 -4.72
C GLY A 219 11.48 5.85 -5.02
N PHE A 220 10.84 6.44 -6.02
CA PHE A 220 9.72 5.83 -6.69
C PHE A 220 9.79 6.09 -8.19
N GLY A 221 9.22 5.18 -8.97
CA GLY A 221 9.09 5.34 -10.41
C GLY A 221 7.84 4.64 -10.91
N PHE A 222 7.34 5.10 -12.05
CA PHE A 222 6.18 4.51 -12.69
C PHE A 222 6.13 4.85 -14.18
N THR A 223 5.45 4.01 -14.95
CA THR A 223 5.21 4.24 -16.37
C THR A 223 3.80 4.79 -16.64
N GLY A 224 3.61 5.39 -17.82
CA GLY A 224 2.34 5.94 -18.27
C GLY A 224 1.94 7.28 -17.61
N GLY A 225 2.89 8.04 -17.06
CA GLY A 225 2.58 9.27 -16.34
C GLY A 225 1.94 10.37 -17.18
N ALA A 226 2.39 10.57 -18.42
CA ALA A 226 1.80 11.53 -19.35
C ALA A 226 0.33 11.18 -19.69
N GLU A 227 0.05 9.89 -19.90
CA GLU A 227 -1.32 9.38 -20.11
C GLU A 227 -2.19 9.58 -18.86
N ALA A 228 -1.66 9.25 -17.67
CA ALA A 228 -2.37 9.43 -16.41
C ALA A 228 -2.73 10.91 -16.17
N VAL A 229 -1.80 11.83 -16.44
CA VAL A 229 -2.03 13.28 -16.34
C VAL A 229 -3.10 13.73 -17.36
N GLN A 230 -3.07 13.23 -18.59
CA GLN A 230 -4.09 13.54 -19.59
C GLN A 230 -5.47 13.07 -19.13
N LYS A 231 -5.59 11.83 -18.66
CA LYS A 231 -6.83 11.23 -18.18
C LYS A 231 -7.43 12.03 -17.02
N LEU A 232 -6.61 12.39 -16.03
CA LEU A 232 -7.03 13.22 -14.89
C LEU A 232 -7.45 14.63 -15.34
N TRP A 233 -6.75 15.21 -16.31
CA TRP A 233 -7.11 16.52 -16.86
C TRP A 233 -8.45 16.50 -17.60
N ASP A 234 -8.72 15.46 -18.40
CA ASP A 234 -9.99 15.28 -19.10
C ASP A 234 -11.16 15.02 -18.14
N GLN A 235 -10.91 14.26 -17.07
CA GLN A 235 -11.87 14.06 -15.99
C GLN A 235 -12.18 15.39 -15.29
N ALA A 236 -11.15 16.16 -14.92
CA ALA A 236 -11.32 17.45 -14.27
C ALA A 236 -12.09 18.46 -15.14
N GLN A 237 -11.82 18.51 -16.46
CA GLN A 237 -12.59 19.32 -17.41
C GLN A 237 -14.05 18.88 -17.49
N SER A 238 -14.30 17.56 -17.49
CA SER A 238 -15.67 17.04 -17.55
C SER A 238 -16.45 17.39 -16.28
N SER A 239 -15.81 17.30 -15.11
CA SER A 239 -16.43 17.66 -13.83
C SER A 239 -16.61 19.17 -13.63
N SER A 240 -15.68 20.01 -14.11
CA SER A 240 -15.82 21.46 -14.05
C SER A 240 -16.98 21.96 -14.89
N ALA A 241 -17.21 21.37 -16.07
CA ALA A 241 -18.33 21.70 -16.94
C ALA A 241 -19.71 21.46 -16.29
N ASP A 242 -19.79 20.52 -15.35
CA ASP A 242 -21.02 20.15 -14.63
C ASP A 242 -21.19 20.87 -13.28
N SER A 243 -20.22 21.69 -12.84
CA SER A 243 -20.22 22.33 -11.52
C SER A 243 -20.16 23.87 -11.58
N ASP A 244 -20.62 24.54 -10.53
CA ASP A 244 -20.45 26.00 -10.35
C ASP A 244 -19.02 26.37 -9.88
N MET A 245 -18.09 25.41 -9.80
CA MET A 245 -16.73 25.56 -9.25
C MET A 245 -15.72 26.15 -10.25
N GLY A 246 -16.08 27.23 -10.94
CA GLY A 246 -15.16 27.97 -11.81
C GLY A 246 -14.66 27.20 -13.04
N ASP A 247 -14.11 27.95 -13.99
CA ASP A 247 -13.62 27.43 -15.27
C ASP A 247 -12.16 26.95 -15.09
N LEU A 248 -11.90 25.66 -15.33
CA LEU A 248 -10.58 25.05 -15.15
C LEU A 248 -9.57 25.65 -16.13
N GLU A 249 -10.03 26.04 -17.30
CA GLU A 249 -9.25 26.69 -18.34
C GLU A 249 -8.87 28.12 -17.92
N ASP A 250 -9.73 28.84 -17.21
CA ASP A 250 -9.38 30.15 -16.60
C ASP A 250 -8.29 30.01 -15.53
N PHE A 251 -8.34 28.94 -14.72
CA PHE A 251 -7.28 28.61 -13.75
C PHE A 251 -5.97 28.30 -14.49
N ALA A 252 -6.01 27.42 -15.48
CA ALA A 252 -4.85 27.04 -16.29
C ALA A 252 -4.20 28.27 -16.95
N ALA A 253 -5.01 29.13 -17.57
CA ALA A 253 -4.55 30.36 -18.20
C ALA A 253 -3.96 31.35 -17.19
N THR A 254 -4.38 31.28 -15.93
CA THR A 254 -3.81 32.11 -14.85
C THR A 254 -2.46 31.60 -14.40
N VAL A 255 -2.31 30.28 -14.22
CA VAL A 255 -1.01 29.65 -13.96
C VAL A 255 -0.03 29.99 -15.08
N GLU A 256 -0.41 29.78 -16.34
CA GLU A 256 0.45 30.06 -17.50
C GLU A 256 0.90 31.53 -17.54
N ARG A 257 0.00 32.48 -17.25
CA ARG A 257 0.31 33.91 -17.27
C ARG A 257 1.26 34.33 -16.15
N GLU A 258 1.15 33.72 -14.98
CA GLU A 258 1.93 34.08 -13.80
C GLU A 258 3.28 33.39 -13.75
N THR A 259 3.38 32.14 -14.20
CA THR A 259 4.57 31.30 -14.07
C THR A 259 5.19 30.91 -15.41
N GLY A 260 4.46 31.09 -16.52
CA GLY A 260 4.83 30.56 -17.83
C GLY A 260 4.54 29.07 -18.01
N PHE A 261 4.00 28.40 -16.98
CA PHE A 261 3.79 26.95 -16.97
C PHE A 261 2.50 26.56 -17.70
N VAL A 262 2.59 25.66 -18.67
CA VAL A 262 1.49 25.32 -19.58
C VAL A 262 0.79 24.03 -19.12
N LEU A 263 -0.38 24.14 -18.50
CA LEU A 263 -1.16 22.97 -18.06
C LEU A 263 -2.06 22.41 -19.17
N PRO A 264 -2.23 21.06 -19.27
CA PRO A 264 -1.54 20.02 -18.50
C PRO A 264 -0.17 19.63 -19.09
N ARG A 265 0.18 20.19 -20.27
CA ARG A 265 1.34 19.77 -21.07
C ARG A 265 2.64 19.68 -20.28
N ASP A 266 2.99 20.72 -19.53
CA ASP A 266 4.25 20.77 -18.80
C ASP A 266 4.33 19.70 -17.70
N VAL A 267 3.19 19.30 -17.13
CA VAL A 267 3.11 18.17 -16.19
C VAL A 267 3.30 16.85 -16.94
N GLN A 268 2.72 16.72 -18.13
CA GLN A 268 2.92 15.55 -18.99
C GLN A 268 4.39 15.40 -19.41
N THR A 269 5.07 16.50 -19.76
CA THR A 269 6.51 16.51 -20.07
C THR A 269 7.34 16.18 -18.83
N LEU A 270 6.91 16.56 -17.62
CA LEU A 270 7.64 16.20 -16.42
C LEU A 270 7.57 14.69 -16.16
N PHE A 271 6.37 14.11 -16.20
CA PHE A 271 6.16 12.70 -15.88
C PHE A 271 6.50 11.76 -17.03
N GLY A 272 6.35 12.18 -18.28
CA GLY A 272 6.67 11.36 -19.46
C GLY A 272 5.96 9.99 -19.44
N ASP A 273 6.46 9.06 -20.24
CA ASP A 273 5.99 7.68 -20.26
C ASP A 273 6.70 6.79 -19.21
N ASP A 274 7.84 7.23 -18.68
CA ASP A 274 8.56 6.59 -17.59
C ASP A 274 9.18 7.68 -16.71
N PHE A 275 8.68 7.80 -15.48
CA PHE A 275 9.13 8.74 -14.48
C PHE A 275 9.85 8.01 -13.37
N VAL A 276 10.96 8.57 -12.90
CA VAL A 276 11.67 8.10 -11.71
C VAL A 276 12.10 9.31 -10.89
N LEU A 277 11.87 9.28 -9.57
CA LEU A 277 12.47 10.17 -8.59
C LEU A 277 13.34 9.35 -7.65
N ALA A 278 14.58 9.81 -7.40
CA ALA A 278 15.53 9.09 -6.55
C ALA A 278 16.31 10.05 -5.66
N LEU A 279 16.47 9.64 -4.41
CA LEU A 279 17.38 10.21 -3.42
C LEU A 279 18.49 9.20 -3.15
N ASP A 280 19.74 9.64 -3.32
CA ASP A 280 20.90 8.82 -3.01
C ASP A 280 21.31 8.97 -1.54
N SER A 281 21.92 7.92 -0.99
CA SER A 281 22.53 7.93 0.35
C SER A 281 23.74 8.86 0.46
N GLU A 282 24.43 9.14 -0.66
CA GLU A 282 25.56 10.06 -0.71
C GLU A 282 25.12 11.53 -0.86
N GLY A 283 25.97 12.46 -0.40
CA GLY A 283 25.71 13.90 -0.55
C GLY A 283 24.76 14.50 0.51
N LEU A 284 24.48 13.78 1.59
CA LEU A 284 23.67 14.26 2.72
C LEU A 284 24.51 14.90 3.84
N GLU A 285 25.72 15.36 3.52
CA GLU A 285 26.66 15.93 4.48
C GLU A 285 26.21 17.32 4.95
N LEU A 286 26.41 17.62 6.24
CA LEU A 286 26.01 18.91 6.79
C LEU A 286 27.08 19.98 6.57
N ASP A 287 26.62 21.19 6.27
CA ASP A 287 27.49 22.36 6.21
C ASP A 287 27.86 22.86 7.62
N SER A 288 28.65 23.94 7.68
CA SER A 288 29.07 24.56 8.94
C SER A 288 27.93 25.09 9.82
N SER A 289 26.70 25.20 9.30
CA SER A 289 25.49 25.62 10.01
C SER A 289 24.65 24.45 10.55
N GLY A 290 25.04 23.21 10.23
CA GLY A 290 24.30 22.00 10.63
C GLY A 290 23.09 21.71 9.75
N ILE A 291 23.05 22.27 8.55
CA ILE A 291 22.02 22.03 7.53
C ILE A 291 22.71 21.38 6.33
N PRO A 292 22.13 20.35 5.67
CA PRO A 292 22.72 19.82 4.45
C PRO A 292 22.84 20.92 3.41
N ASP A 293 23.99 21.02 2.72
CA ASP A 293 24.10 21.94 1.58
C ASP A 293 23.16 21.43 0.48
N PRO A 294 22.12 22.19 0.07
CA PRO A 294 21.17 21.73 -0.94
C PRO A 294 21.83 21.31 -2.27
N ARG A 295 23.03 21.84 -2.56
CA ARG A 295 23.82 21.47 -3.74
C ARG A 295 24.59 20.17 -3.59
N SER A 296 24.83 19.72 -2.36
CA SER A 296 25.47 18.43 -2.09
C SER A 296 24.46 17.29 -2.13
N ILE A 297 23.21 17.55 -1.75
CA ILE A 297 22.12 16.57 -1.77
C ILE A 297 22.05 15.98 -3.16
N ARG A 298 22.05 14.65 -3.27
CA ARG A 298 21.87 13.92 -4.52
C ARG A 298 20.41 13.52 -4.67
N LEU A 299 19.60 14.49 -5.09
CA LEU A 299 18.20 14.34 -5.41
C LEU A 299 18.03 14.61 -6.90
N GLY A 300 17.27 13.77 -7.58
CA GLY A 300 17.07 13.92 -9.00
C GLY A 300 15.95 13.05 -9.51
N LEU A 301 15.52 13.39 -10.72
CA LEU A 301 14.50 12.68 -11.46
C LEU A 301 15.01 12.31 -12.85
N ARG A 302 14.47 11.23 -13.38
CA ARG A 302 14.56 10.84 -14.79
C ARG A 302 13.15 10.82 -15.38
N THR A 303 13.02 11.29 -16.60
CA THR A 303 11.79 11.25 -17.39
C THR A 303 12.11 10.81 -18.80
N SER A 304 11.22 10.03 -19.43
CA SER A 304 11.38 9.64 -20.84
C SER A 304 11.14 10.78 -21.85
N SER A 305 10.74 11.97 -21.38
CA SER A 305 10.52 13.12 -22.25
C SER A 305 11.80 13.66 -22.89
N GLU A 306 11.63 14.34 -24.03
CA GLU A 306 12.73 14.88 -24.84
C GLU A 306 13.52 15.96 -24.10
N PHE A 307 14.85 15.90 -24.21
CA PHE A 307 15.76 16.81 -23.49
C PHE A 307 15.55 18.30 -23.79
N ALA A 308 15.14 18.63 -25.01
CA ALA A 308 14.83 20.01 -25.36
C ALA A 308 13.58 20.53 -24.62
N GLU A 309 12.55 19.71 -24.49
CA GLU A 309 11.32 20.08 -23.76
C GLU A 309 11.57 20.19 -22.26
N VAL A 310 12.38 19.28 -21.71
CA VAL A 310 12.75 19.28 -20.29
C VAL A 310 13.62 20.48 -19.93
N GLN A 311 14.55 20.91 -20.79
CA GLN A 311 15.31 22.15 -20.58
C GLN A 311 14.41 23.39 -20.55
N GLU A 312 13.45 23.48 -21.46
CA GLU A 312 12.49 24.60 -21.46
C GLU A 312 11.64 24.60 -20.18
N LEU A 313 11.26 23.41 -19.71
CA LEU A 313 10.50 23.21 -18.48
C LEU A 313 11.31 23.56 -17.22
N ALA A 314 12.56 23.11 -17.14
CA ALA A 314 13.44 23.38 -16.01
C ALA A 314 13.69 24.88 -15.83
N ALA A 315 13.91 25.62 -16.93
CA ALA A 315 14.02 27.08 -16.89
C ALA A 315 12.77 27.79 -16.34
N ARG A 316 11.56 27.20 -16.50
CA ARG A 316 10.33 27.69 -15.86
C ARG A 316 10.28 27.31 -14.38
N PHE A 317 10.66 26.07 -14.03
CA PHE A 317 10.74 25.59 -12.65
C PHE A 317 11.71 26.41 -11.80
N GLU A 318 12.90 26.73 -12.31
CA GLU A 318 13.88 27.54 -11.58
C GLU A 318 13.33 28.93 -11.22
N GLN A 319 12.54 29.55 -12.11
CA GLN A 319 11.90 30.84 -11.83
C GLN A 319 10.89 30.74 -10.68
N VAL A 320 10.16 29.62 -10.59
CA VAL A 320 9.22 29.35 -9.49
C VAL A 320 9.98 29.02 -8.20
N LEU A 321 10.98 28.14 -8.27
CA LEU A 321 11.77 27.71 -7.12
C LEU A 321 12.59 28.84 -6.50
N ALA A 322 13.08 29.78 -7.31
CA ALA A 322 13.79 30.97 -6.82
C ALA A 322 13.00 31.78 -5.78
N PHE A 323 11.67 31.64 -5.71
CA PHE A 323 10.83 32.25 -4.69
C PHE A 323 10.88 31.53 -3.33
N VAL A 324 11.18 30.23 -3.32
CA VAL A 324 11.14 29.36 -2.12
C VAL A 324 12.57 29.03 -1.65
N ALA A 325 13.41 28.53 -2.55
CA ALA A 325 14.81 28.22 -2.29
C ALA A 325 15.60 28.25 -3.61
N PRO A 326 16.72 28.99 -3.70
CA PRO A 326 17.59 28.92 -4.86
C PRO A 326 18.26 27.55 -4.92
N ALA A 327 17.85 26.71 -5.86
CA ALA A 327 18.53 25.48 -6.26
C ALA A 327 19.00 25.67 -7.70
N ASP A 328 20.28 25.37 -7.95
CA ASP A 328 20.81 25.28 -9.30
C ASP A 328 20.44 23.88 -9.82
N LEU A 329 19.43 23.79 -10.69
CA LEU A 329 19.06 22.51 -11.28
C LEU A 329 20.04 22.19 -12.42
N VAL A 330 20.42 20.92 -12.53
CA VAL A 330 21.27 20.45 -13.63
C VAL A 330 20.47 19.50 -14.48
N GLU A 331 20.31 19.83 -15.76
CA GLU A 331 19.69 18.94 -16.73
C GLU A 331 20.74 18.17 -17.53
N GLN A 332 20.46 16.88 -17.79
CA GLN A 332 21.32 16.04 -18.61
C GLN A 332 20.51 15.12 -19.52
N GLU A 333 20.99 14.94 -20.75
CA GLU A 333 20.46 13.94 -21.69
C GLU A 333 20.95 12.54 -21.31
N SER A 334 20.06 11.55 -21.40
CA SER A 334 20.34 10.15 -21.13
C SER A 334 19.83 9.28 -22.27
N GLU A 335 20.25 8.01 -22.34
CA GLU A 335 19.71 7.06 -23.33
C GLU A 335 18.20 6.81 -23.17
N ARG A 336 17.66 7.13 -21.99
CA ARG A 336 16.26 6.90 -21.61
C ARG A 336 15.44 8.19 -21.53
N GLY A 337 15.93 9.29 -22.08
CA GLY A 337 15.26 10.60 -22.06
C GLY A 337 16.10 11.64 -21.33
N SER A 338 15.54 12.27 -20.31
CA SER A 338 16.12 13.43 -19.65
C SER A 338 16.25 13.23 -18.15
N VAL A 339 17.26 13.86 -17.57
CA VAL A 339 17.52 13.91 -16.14
C VAL A 339 17.46 15.36 -15.68
N ILE A 340 16.89 15.58 -14.49
CA ILE A 340 17.03 16.83 -13.72
C ILE A 340 17.54 16.43 -12.33
N ALA A 341 18.65 17.01 -11.89
CA ALA A 341 19.20 16.76 -10.56
C ALA A 341 19.64 18.05 -9.86
N SER A 342 19.88 17.96 -8.55
CA SER A 342 20.38 19.06 -7.71
C SER A 342 21.88 19.34 -7.90
N ASN A 343 22.63 18.49 -8.59
CA ASN A 343 24.05 18.69 -8.90
C ASN A 343 24.53 17.89 -10.13
N ASP A 344 25.66 18.31 -10.69
CA ASP A 344 26.26 17.70 -11.89
C ASP A 344 26.62 16.23 -11.70
N ASP A 345 27.18 15.87 -10.54
CA ASP A 345 27.65 14.51 -10.27
C ASP A 345 26.47 13.53 -10.28
N TYR A 346 25.34 13.91 -9.70
CA TYR A 346 24.14 13.07 -9.66
C TYR A 346 23.35 13.09 -10.96
N ALA A 347 23.32 14.22 -11.68
CA ALA A 347 22.79 14.25 -13.04
C ALA A 347 23.51 13.23 -13.94
N ALA A 348 24.84 13.16 -13.83
CA ALA A 348 25.66 12.22 -14.56
C ALA A 348 25.40 10.77 -14.14
N ALA A 349 25.31 10.51 -12.83
CA ALA A 349 25.01 9.17 -12.31
C ALA A 349 23.64 8.66 -12.77
N LEU A 350 22.60 9.50 -12.73
CA LEU A 350 21.26 9.14 -13.20
C LEU A 350 21.20 8.95 -14.73
N ALA A 351 21.98 9.72 -15.48
CA ALA A 351 22.03 9.61 -16.94
C ALA A 351 22.80 8.36 -17.41
N GLU A 352 23.88 7.98 -16.71
CA GLU A 352 24.63 6.74 -16.96
C GLU A 352 23.85 5.50 -16.50
N GLY A 353 23.11 5.62 -15.41
CA GLY A 353 22.44 4.50 -14.73
C GLY A 353 23.36 3.76 -13.75
N GLY A 354 22.87 2.67 -13.20
CA GLY A 354 23.54 1.90 -12.16
C GLY A 354 23.01 0.48 -12.02
N GLY A 355 23.42 -0.17 -10.95
CA GLY A 355 23.14 -1.58 -10.68
C GLY A 355 22.17 -1.81 -9.52
N LEU A 356 21.18 -0.93 -9.31
CA LEU A 356 20.20 -1.12 -8.24
C LEU A 356 19.46 -2.46 -8.38
N ALA A 357 19.13 -2.88 -9.61
CA ALA A 357 18.53 -4.19 -9.89
C ALA A 357 19.36 -5.39 -9.41
N ASP A 358 20.67 -5.22 -9.24
CA ASP A 358 21.58 -6.25 -8.73
C ASP A 358 21.77 -6.18 -7.20
N ALA A 359 21.24 -5.15 -6.54
CA ALA A 359 21.36 -4.98 -5.09
C ALA A 359 20.47 -5.99 -4.35
N ALA A 360 21.03 -6.66 -3.34
CA ALA A 360 20.32 -7.71 -2.61
C ALA A 360 19.05 -7.18 -1.92
N ASN A 361 19.12 -6.01 -1.30
CA ASN A 361 17.98 -5.37 -0.65
C ASN A 361 16.87 -5.00 -1.65
N TYR A 362 17.24 -4.53 -2.85
CA TYR A 362 16.28 -4.25 -3.92
C TYR A 362 15.57 -5.52 -4.41
N GLN A 363 16.33 -6.59 -4.69
CA GLN A 363 15.75 -7.87 -5.13
C GLN A 363 14.84 -8.50 -4.07
N ALA A 364 15.16 -8.32 -2.79
CA ALA A 364 14.33 -8.81 -1.71
C ALA A 364 13.04 -7.98 -1.55
N ALA A 365 13.12 -6.66 -1.70
CA ALA A 365 12.01 -5.75 -1.44
C ALA A 365 11.07 -5.54 -2.64
N VAL A 366 11.57 -5.61 -3.87
CA VAL A 366 10.77 -5.33 -5.08
C VAL A 366 10.45 -6.65 -5.77
N ALA A 367 9.21 -7.12 -5.59
CA ALA A 367 8.71 -8.31 -6.26
C ALA A 367 8.58 -8.07 -7.77
N ASP A 368 8.94 -9.07 -8.58
CA ASP A 368 8.71 -9.08 -10.03
C ASP A 368 9.18 -7.79 -10.72
N ALA A 369 10.36 -7.30 -10.32
CA ALA A 369 10.91 -6.01 -10.72
C ALA A 369 11.09 -5.86 -12.25
N ASP A 370 11.25 -6.97 -12.97
CA ASP A 370 11.37 -7.01 -14.44
C ASP A 370 10.03 -6.88 -15.17
N GLU A 371 8.91 -6.94 -14.45
CA GLU A 371 7.55 -6.72 -14.96
C GLU A 371 6.87 -5.48 -14.34
N ALA A 372 7.52 -4.86 -13.35
CA ALA A 372 6.95 -3.76 -12.59
C ALA A 372 6.77 -2.50 -13.46
N ALA A 373 5.53 -2.05 -13.60
CA ALA A 373 5.16 -0.76 -14.17
C ALA A 373 5.33 0.39 -13.16
N GLY A 374 5.28 0.09 -11.87
CA GLY A 374 5.54 1.02 -10.78
C GLY A 374 6.39 0.40 -9.69
N VAL A 375 7.28 1.19 -9.09
CA VAL A 375 8.14 0.78 -7.97
C VAL A 375 8.21 1.92 -6.94
N MET A 376 8.16 1.59 -5.66
CA MET A 376 8.63 2.42 -4.55
C MET A 376 9.65 1.62 -3.76
N TYR A 377 10.75 2.23 -3.34
CA TYR A 377 11.84 1.54 -2.65
C TYR A 377 12.43 2.42 -1.56
N VAL A 378 12.73 1.81 -0.42
CA VAL A 378 13.49 2.39 0.70
C VAL A 378 14.53 1.38 1.15
N ASP A 379 15.79 1.80 1.26
CA ASP A 379 16.86 1.01 1.85
C ASP A 379 17.14 1.49 3.28
N PHE A 380 16.78 0.67 4.27
CA PHE A 380 16.94 1.03 5.68
C PHE A 380 18.38 0.87 6.16
N ASP A 381 19.16 -0.03 5.57
CA ASP A 381 20.58 -0.18 5.88
C ASP A 381 21.34 1.08 5.46
N LEU A 382 21.10 1.58 4.25
CA LEU A 382 21.65 2.86 3.79
C LEU A 382 21.15 4.04 4.66
N MET A 383 19.89 4.00 5.11
CA MET A 383 19.35 5.03 6.01
C MET A 383 20.07 5.07 7.35
N LEU A 384 20.39 3.91 7.92
CA LEU A 384 21.18 3.79 9.14
C LEU A 384 22.61 4.30 8.93
N ASP A 385 23.23 4.01 7.80
CA ASP A 385 24.57 4.51 7.47
C ASP A 385 24.58 6.05 7.38
N VAL A 386 23.59 6.65 6.70
CA VAL A 386 23.40 8.11 6.65
C VAL A 386 23.19 8.68 8.06
N ALA A 387 22.33 8.07 8.86
CA ALA A 387 22.08 8.51 10.23
C ALA A 387 23.34 8.46 11.11
N ASN A 388 24.12 7.38 11.01
CA ASN A 388 25.38 7.25 11.74
C ASN A 388 26.39 8.33 11.32
N GLN A 389 26.51 8.61 10.01
CA GLN A 389 27.35 9.69 9.51
C GLN A 389 26.94 11.06 10.06
N LEU A 390 25.64 11.35 10.09
CA LEU A 390 25.11 12.59 10.65
C LEU A 390 25.33 12.69 12.15
N SER A 391 25.18 11.58 12.90
CA SER A 391 25.48 11.52 14.32
C SER A 391 26.96 11.79 14.60
N ASP A 392 27.87 11.23 13.81
CA ASP A 392 29.32 11.49 13.93
C ASP A 392 29.68 12.97 13.66
N GLN A 393 28.97 13.63 12.74
CA GLN A 393 29.20 15.04 12.40
C GLN A 393 28.64 16.02 13.44
N THR A 394 27.45 15.73 13.98
CA THR A 394 26.69 16.67 14.83
C THR A 394 26.72 16.36 16.31
N GLY A 395 26.99 15.11 16.67
CA GLY A 395 26.71 14.56 18.00
C GLY A 395 25.21 14.39 18.30
N ALA A 396 24.31 14.60 17.33
CA ALA A 396 22.88 14.33 17.48
C ALA A 396 22.61 12.85 17.19
N GLU A 397 22.16 12.13 18.21
CA GLU A 397 21.81 10.72 18.09
C GLU A 397 20.36 10.56 17.62
N MET A 398 20.14 9.58 16.75
CA MET A 398 18.79 9.09 16.45
C MET A 398 18.11 8.61 17.75
N PRO A 399 16.80 8.85 17.93
CA PRO A 399 16.04 8.24 19.01
C PRO A 399 16.28 6.72 19.09
N ALA A 400 16.48 6.20 20.29
CA ALA A 400 16.88 4.80 20.48
C ALA A 400 15.85 3.81 19.94
N ASP A 401 14.56 4.12 20.09
CA ASP A 401 13.42 3.36 19.56
C ASP A 401 13.44 3.32 18.02
N ALA A 402 13.63 4.47 17.37
CA ALA A 402 13.74 4.54 15.91
C ALA A 402 14.95 3.73 15.39
N ARG A 403 16.09 3.81 16.11
CA ARG A 403 17.29 3.05 15.78
C ARG A 403 17.05 1.55 15.92
N GLU A 404 16.44 1.11 17.02
CA GLU A 404 16.17 -0.30 17.28
C GLU A 404 15.20 -0.89 16.23
N THR A 405 14.21 -0.11 15.78
CA THR A 405 13.31 -0.51 14.68
C THR A 405 14.05 -0.58 13.34
N LEU A 406 14.90 0.39 13.00
CA LEU A 406 15.63 0.38 11.73
C LEU A 406 16.69 -0.73 11.69
N GLU A 407 17.36 -1.05 12.81
CA GLU A 407 18.40 -2.10 12.87
C GLU A 407 17.86 -3.50 12.50
N VAL A 408 16.55 -3.71 12.59
CA VAL A 408 15.92 -4.99 12.26
C VAL A 408 15.30 -5.05 10.86
N LEU A 409 15.24 -3.92 10.17
CA LEU A 409 14.71 -3.80 8.81
C LEU A 409 15.85 -3.59 7.82
N SER A 410 15.79 -4.26 6.67
CA SER A 410 16.78 -4.09 5.59
C SER A 410 16.25 -3.15 4.51
N ALA A 411 15.01 -3.38 4.06
CA ALA A 411 14.38 -2.59 3.01
C ALA A 411 12.85 -2.66 3.04
N PHE A 412 12.21 -1.70 2.39
CA PHE A 412 10.80 -1.72 2.06
C PHE A 412 10.61 -1.49 0.55
N GLY A 413 9.71 -2.25 -0.06
CA GLY A 413 9.43 -2.13 -1.48
C GLY A 413 7.95 -2.27 -1.78
N VAL A 414 7.51 -1.54 -2.80
CA VAL A 414 6.22 -1.74 -3.46
C VAL A 414 6.52 -1.92 -4.95
N SER A 415 5.93 -2.94 -5.57
CA SER A 415 5.88 -3.06 -7.02
C SER A 415 4.43 -3.17 -7.48
N SER A 416 4.16 -2.66 -8.68
CA SER A 416 2.84 -2.77 -9.31
C SER A 416 2.97 -3.12 -10.78
N SER A 417 2.10 -3.99 -11.28
CA SER A 417 2.08 -4.47 -12.67
C SER A 417 0.65 -4.73 -13.13
N VAL A 418 0.48 -4.98 -14.43
CA VAL A 418 -0.80 -5.44 -14.98
C VAL A 418 -0.63 -6.89 -15.44
N ASP A 419 -1.50 -7.77 -14.95
CA ASP A 419 -1.60 -9.16 -15.42
C ASP A 419 -3.01 -9.43 -15.94
N GLY A 420 -3.15 -9.47 -17.26
CA GLY A 420 -4.44 -9.64 -17.91
C GLY A 420 -5.42 -8.50 -17.58
N GLU A 421 -6.48 -8.83 -16.85
CA GLU A 421 -7.49 -7.87 -16.37
C GLU A 421 -7.20 -7.33 -14.97
N TYR A 422 -6.16 -7.84 -14.30
CA TYR A 422 -5.80 -7.48 -12.95
C TYR A 422 -4.74 -6.40 -12.89
N SER A 423 -4.98 -5.40 -12.05
CA SER A 423 -3.94 -4.52 -11.54
C SER A 423 -3.35 -5.14 -10.27
N MET A 424 -2.09 -5.54 -10.34
CA MET A 424 -1.37 -6.20 -9.24
C MET A 424 -0.53 -5.19 -8.48
N ALA A 425 -0.48 -5.34 -7.16
CA ALA A 425 0.45 -4.60 -6.30
C ALA A 425 0.99 -5.49 -5.18
N THR A 426 2.31 -5.50 -4.99
CA THR A 426 2.99 -6.28 -3.95
C THR A 426 3.81 -5.36 -3.08
N MET A 427 3.59 -5.43 -1.76
CA MET A 427 4.36 -4.71 -0.76
C MET A 427 5.21 -5.70 0.03
N ARG A 428 6.51 -5.44 0.17
CA ARG A 428 7.41 -6.25 1.00
C ARG A 428 8.11 -5.39 2.05
N LEU A 429 8.07 -5.87 3.29
CA LEU A 429 8.93 -5.41 4.37
C LEU A 429 9.98 -6.47 4.64
N VAL A 430 11.26 -6.13 4.46
CA VAL A 430 12.40 -7.04 4.55
C VAL A 430 13.13 -6.84 5.88
N PHE A 431 13.55 -7.95 6.51
CA PHE A 431 14.15 -7.99 7.84
C PHE A 431 15.56 -8.59 7.84
N ASN A 432 16.45 -8.03 8.67
CA ASN A 432 17.84 -8.46 8.89
C ASN A 432 18.00 -9.82 9.60
#